data_AF-A0A8T5M614-F1
#
_entry.id   AF-A0A8T5M614-F1
#
_cell.length_a   1.000
_cell.length_b   1.000
_cell.length_c   1.000
_cell.angle_alpha   90.00
_cell.angle_beta   90.00
_cell.angle_gamma   90.00
#
_symmetry.space_group_name_H-M   'P 1'
#
loop_
_entity.id
_entity.type
_entity.pdbx_description
1 polymer ?
#
loop_
_entity_poly.entity_id
_entity_poly.type
_entity_poly.pdbx_seq_one_letter_code
_entity_poly.pdbx_strand_id
1 'polypeptide(L)'
;MAYIRTKKINNQFYAYLVESKSTSSGPRQKVKQYLGRVYTLEKTKEAISPKQPEPDSSKKILSFLVLSELEKIGFEKKREVYIFKNLIFSPLNNSLTKKNKSKSPKEAIISLNDGFLCSFTLKRISDFKKTKDFNKDAYLLAKHFLEAGLPISQELFVLFYQQLK
;
A
#
# COMPACT_ATOMS: atom_id res chain seq x y z
N MET A 1 10.62 2.10 15.41
CA MET A 1 10.15 2.10 14.01
C MET A 1 8.72 1.57 13.98
N ALA A 2 7.82 2.24 13.26
CA ALA A 2 6.44 1.79 13.12
C ALA A 2 6.30 0.78 11.97
N TYR A 3 5.49 -0.25 12.16
CA TYR A 3 5.18 -1.29 11.18
C TYR A 3 3.72 -1.75 11.32
N ILE A 4 3.21 -2.45 10.31
CA ILE A 4 1.85 -2.98 10.30
C ILE A 4 1.83 -4.37 10.93
N ARG A 5 0.98 -4.56 11.94
CA ARG A 5 0.71 -5.85 12.56
C ARG A 5 -0.74 -6.24 12.30
N THR A 6 -0.99 -7.51 11.99
CA THR A 6 -2.34 -8.05 11.89
C THR A 6 -2.76 -8.77 13.18
N LYS A 7 -4.06 -8.76 13.46
CA LYS A 7 -4.69 -9.53 14.53
C LYS A 7 -5.97 -10.19 14.00
N LYS A 8 -6.17 -11.45 14.35
CA LYS A 8 -7.40 -12.20 14.04
C LYS A 8 -8.42 -11.98 15.17
N ILE A 9 -9.63 -11.52 14.82
CA ILE A 9 -10.76 -11.31 15.73
C ILE A 9 -12.02 -11.82 15.03
N ASN A 10 -12.77 -12.73 15.66
CA ASN A 10 -14.00 -13.32 15.09
C ASN A 10 -13.80 -13.84 13.64
N ASN A 11 -12.72 -14.58 13.43
CA ASN A 11 -12.30 -15.13 12.14
C ASN A 11 -12.01 -14.09 11.03
N GLN A 12 -11.84 -12.81 11.38
CA GLN A 12 -11.49 -11.73 10.47
C GLN A 12 -10.14 -11.13 10.85
N PHE A 13 -9.36 -10.73 9.85
CA PHE A 13 -8.07 -10.08 10.08
C PHE A 13 -8.22 -8.56 10.09
N TYR A 14 -7.50 -7.92 11.00
CA TYR A 14 -7.49 -6.48 11.20
C TYR A 14 -6.06 -6.00 11.30
N ALA A 15 -5.73 -4.89 10.66
CA ALA A 15 -4.39 -4.33 10.70
C ALA A 15 -4.31 -3.11 11.62
N TYR A 16 -3.17 -3.02 12.28
CA TYR A 16 -2.84 -1.98 13.24
C TYR A 16 -1.44 -1.47 12.92
N LEU A 17 -1.27 -0.15 12.94
CA LEU A 17 0.04 0.46 12.99
C LEU A 17 0.57 0.34 14.42
N VAL A 18 1.71 -0.31 14.59
CA VAL A 18 2.35 -0.52 15.89
C VAL A 18 3.77 0.01 15.88
N GLU A 19 4.26 0.44 17.04
CA GLU A 19 5.63 0.88 17.23
C GLU A 19 6.28 0.11 18.39
N SER A 20 7.49 -0.40 18.17
CA SER A 20 8.31 -0.97 19.24
C SER A 20 8.89 0.12 20.14
N LYS A 21 8.78 -0.08 21.45
CA LYS A 21 9.35 0.78 22.49
C LYS A 21 10.15 -0.08 23.48
N SER A 22 11.36 0.35 23.81
CA SER A 22 12.13 -0.25 24.90
C SER A 22 11.64 0.29 26.24
N THR A 23 11.42 -0.60 27.21
CA THR A 23 11.05 -0.26 28.59
C THR A 23 11.98 -0.98 29.58
N SER A 24 11.97 -0.60 30.85
CA SER A 24 12.77 -1.28 31.89
C SER A 24 12.46 -2.77 32.01
N SER A 25 11.21 -3.18 31.73
CA SER A 25 10.77 -4.57 31.71
C SER A 25 10.93 -5.25 30.33
N GLY A 26 11.69 -4.65 29.42
CA GLY A 26 11.97 -5.18 28.08
C GLY A 26 11.19 -4.50 26.94
N PRO A 27 11.29 -5.03 25.71
CA PRO A 27 10.63 -4.45 24.55
C PRO A 27 9.10 -4.62 24.63
N ARG A 28 8.36 -3.54 24.35
CA ARG A 28 6.90 -3.49 24.30
C ARG A 28 6.44 -2.94 22.95
N GLN A 29 5.23 -3.30 22.52
CA GLN A 29 4.60 -2.74 21.31
C GLN A 29 3.48 -1.79 21.72
N LYS A 30 3.52 -0.55 21.21
CA LYS A 30 2.42 0.41 21.36
C LYS A 30 1.61 0.45 20.07
N VAL A 31 0.30 0.22 20.16
CA VAL A 31 -0.63 0.47 19.04
C VAL A 31 -0.76 1.97 18.83
N LYS A 32 -0.48 2.43 17.61
CA LYS A 32 -0.58 3.83 17.21
C LYS A 32 -1.92 4.13 16.57
N GLN A 33 -2.37 3.24 15.69
CA GLN A 33 -3.57 3.46 14.89
C GLN A 33 -4.17 2.13 14.46
N TYR A 34 -5.50 2.07 14.44
CA TYR A 34 -6.25 1.03 13.73
C TYR A 34 -6.36 1.43 12.25
N LEU A 35 -5.90 0.56 11.36
CA LEU A 35 -5.85 0.86 9.92
C LEU A 35 -7.10 0.36 9.19
N GLY A 36 -7.69 -0.77 9.61
CA GLY A 36 -8.86 -1.33 8.93
C GLY A 36 -8.91 -2.85 8.95
N ARG A 37 -9.95 -3.39 8.30
CA ARG A 37 -10.10 -4.83 8.05
C ARG A 37 -9.22 -5.23 6.85
N VAL A 38 -8.52 -6.34 7.01
CA VAL A 38 -7.69 -6.95 5.96
C VAL A 38 -8.54 -7.90 5.13
N TYR A 39 -8.43 -7.76 3.81
CA TYR A 39 -9.00 -8.62 2.80
C TYR A 39 -7.87 -9.39 2.12
N THR A 40 -7.91 -10.71 2.23
CA THR A 40 -7.03 -11.59 1.46
C THR A 40 -7.78 -11.97 0.19
N LEU A 41 -7.19 -11.64 -0.96
CA LEU A 41 -7.77 -11.87 -2.27
C LEU A 41 -6.88 -12.83 -3.05
N GLU A 42 -7.48 -13.78 -3.74
CA GLU A 42 -6.75 -14.69 -4.62
C GLU A 42 -6.46 -13.99 -5.95
N LYS A 43 -5.27 -14.23 -6.51
CA LYS A 43 -4.91 -13.74 -7.85
C LYS A 43 -5.77 -14.50 -8.85
N THR A 44 -6.54 -13.77 -9.66
CA THR A 44 -7.50 -14.36 -10.61
C THR A 44 -6.99 -14.35 -12.04
N LYS A 45 -6.03 -13.48 -12.35
CA LYS A 45 -5.47 -13.32 -13.69
C LYS A 45 -3.96 -13.49 -13.64
N GLU A 46 -3.42 -14.20 -14.61
CA GLU A 46 -2.00 -14.12 -14.92
C GLU A 46 -1.65 -12.68 -15.31
N ALA A 47 -0.45 -12.24 -14.92
CA ALA A 47 -0.03 -10.87 -15.14
C ALA A 47 0.01 -10.58 -16.65
N ILE A 48 -0.99 -9.85 -17.15
CA ILE A 48 -0.84 -9.15 -18.42
C ILE A 48 0.26 -8.13 -18.15
N SER A 49 1.44 -8.32 -18.73
CA SER A 49 2.57 -7.40 -18.60
C SER A 49 2.11 -6.07 -19.20
N PRO A 50 1.71 -5.08 -18.37
CA PRO A 50 1.21 -3.86 -18.93
C PRO A 50 2.41 -3.14 -19.55
N LYS A 51 2.21 -2.45 -20.67
CA LYS A 51 3.25 -1.62 -21.27
C LYS A 51 3.80 -0.71 -20.17
N GLN A 52 5.12 -0.73 -19.98
CA GLN A 52 5.74 0.11 -18.96
C GLN A 52 5.32 1.56 -19.16
N PRO A 53 4.95 2.28 -18.09
CA PRO A 53 4.48 3.64 -18.22
C PRO A 53 5.63 4.51 -18.73
N GLU A 54 5.31 5.50 -19.57
CA GLU A 54 6.27 6.57 -19.85
C GLU A 54 6.64 7.25 -18.52
N PRO A 55 7.93 7.35 -18.20
CA PRO A 55 8.39 7.80 -16.90
C PRO A 55 8.28 9.32 -16.80
N ASP A 56 7.06 9.84 -16.67
CA ASP A 56 6.85 11.30 -16.54
C ASP A 56 6.75 11.76 -15.09
N SER A 57 6.36 10.87 -14.16
CA SER A 57 6.14 11.25 -12.76
C SER A 57 6.11 10.05 -11.81
N SER A 58 6.68 10.23 -10.61
CA SER A 58 6.64 9.24 -9.54
C SER A 58 5.21 8.86 -9.19
N LYS A 59 4.26 9.80 -9.26
CA LYS A 59 2.83 9.53 -9.08
C LYS A 59 2.27 8.58 -10.14
N LYS A 60 2.67 8.73 -11.40
CA LYS A 60 2.25 7.83 -12.48
C LYS A 60 2.84 6.43 -12.28
N ILE A 61 4.11 6.34 -11.88
CA ILE A 61 4.75 5.05 -11.57
C ILE A 61 4.05 4.35 -10.40
N LEU A 62 3.77 5.05 -9.30
CA LEU A 62 3.04 4.47 -8.17
C LEU A 62 1.65 3.99 -8.59
N SER A 63 0.90 4.83 -9.30
CA SER A 63 -0.42 4.47 -9.81
C SER A 63 -0.34 3.24 -10.71
N PHE A 64 0.63 3.18 -11.64
CA PHE A 64 0.85 2.02 -12.49
C PHE A 64 1.07 0.74 -11.70
N LEU A 65 1.95 0.76 -10.70
CA LEU A 65 2.24 -0.40 -9.85
C LEU A 65 0.98 -0.86 -9.10
N VAL A 66 0.26 0.07 -8.47
CA VAL A 66 -0.97 -0.24 -7.74
C VAL A 66 -2.03 -0.84 -8.66
N LEU A 67 -2.27 -0.20 -9.81
CA LEU A 67 -3.29 -0.65 -10.76
C LEU A 67 -2.95 -2.04 -11.32
N SER A 68 -1.68 -2.28 -11.67
CA SER A 68 -1.24 -3.59 -12.17
C SER A 68 -1.49 -4.71 -11.16
N GLU A 69 -1.29 -4.46 -9.86
CA GLU A 69 -1.54 -5.44 -8.81
C GLU A 69 -3.05 -5.61 -8.52
N LEU A 70 -3.82 -4.53 -8.56
CA LEU A 70 -5.28 -4.57 -8.38
C LEU A 70 -5.98 -5.31 -9.53
N GLU A 71 -5.52 -5.15 -10.77
CA GLU A 71 -6.06 -5.85 -11.94
C GLU A 71 -5.81 -7.36 -11.86
N LYS A 72 -4.64 -7.79 -11.36
CA LYS A 72 -4.30 -9.22 -11.13
C LYS A 72 -5.25 -9.91 -10.15
N ILE A 73 -5.75 -9.18 -9.16
CA ILE A 73 -6.73 -9.68 -8.17
C ILE A 73 -8.18 -9.41 -8.58
N GLY A 74 -8.40 -8.92 -9.81
CA GLY A 74 -9.72 -8.84 -10.43
C GLY A 74 -10.45 -7.50 -10.27
N PHE A 75 -9.78 -6.42 -9.85
CA PHE A 75 -10.40 -5.10 -9.90
C PHE A 75 -10.70 -4.68 -11.34
N GLU A 76 -11.86 -4.05 -11.53
CA GLU A 76 -12.28 -3.53 -12.83
C GLU A 76 -12.38 -2.02 -12.79
N LYS A 77 -11.89 -1.36 -13.85
CA LYS A 77 -12.03 0.08 -14.03
C LYS A 77 -13.49 0.43 -14.32
N LYS A 78 -14.08 1.31 -13.50
CA LYS A 78 -15.40 1.90 -13.71
C LYS A 78 -15.29 3.42 -13.58
N ARG A 79 -15.29 4.11 -14.73
CA ARG A 79 -15.00 5.56 -14.81
C ARG A 79 -13.61 5.86 -14.23
N GLU A 80 -13.54 6.67 -13.18
CA GLU A 80 -12.31 7.13 -12.51
C GLU A 80 -11.89 6.25 -11.32
N VAL A 81 -12.62 5.18 -11.01
CA VAL A 81 -12.36 4.30 -9.86
C VAL A 81 -12.22 2.85 -10.28
N TYR A 82 -11.55 2.06 -9.44
CA TYR A 82 -11.40 0.63 -9.61
C TYR A 82 -12.22 -0.09 -8.55
N ILE A 83 -13.03 -1.06 -8.96
CA ILE A 83 -14.01 -1.71 -8.08
C ILE A 83 -13.82 -3.22 -8.12
N PHE A 84 -13.83 -3.83 -6.94
CA PHE A 84 -13.92 -5.28 -6.77
C PHE A 84 -14.90 -5.61 -5.64
N LYS A 85 -16.04 -6.21 -5.99
CA LYS A 85 -17.15 -6.46 -5.04
C LYS A 85 -17.56 -5.16 -4.32
N ASN A 86 -17.21 -5.03 -3.04
CA ASN A 86 -17.48 -3.87 -2.20
C ASN A 86 -16.23 -3.03 -1.89
N LEU A 87 -15.08 -3.36 -2.48
CA LEU A 87 -13.85 -2.60 -2.36
C LEU A 87 -13.76 -1.60 -3.52
N ILE A 88 -13.33 -0.38 -3.21
CA ILE A 88 -13.22 0.74 -4.14
C ILE A 88 -11.83 1.34 -3.95
N PHE A 89 -11.05 1.36 -5.01
CA PHE A 89 -9.78 2.08 -5.08
C PHE A 89 -9.93 3.34 -5.94
N SER A 90 -9.43 4.46 -5.44
CA SER A 90 -9.41 5.74 -6.16
C SER A 90 -7.95 6.17 -6.39
N PRO A 91 -7.47 6.17 -7.64
CA PRO A 91 -6.11 6.59 -7.98
C PRO A 91 -5.84 8.07 -7.69
N LEU A 92 -6.87 8.93 -7.73
CA LEU A 92 -6.73 10.37 -7.53
C LEU A 92 -6.17 10.73 -6.14
N ASN A 93 -6.53 9.95 -5.13
CA ASN A 93 -6.17 10.19 -3.74
C ASN A 93 -5.46 9.00 -3.08
N ASN A 94 -5.10 7.98 -3.88
CA ASN A 94 -4.49 6.74 -3.40
C ASN A 94 -5.26 6.11 -2.21
N SER A 95 -6.60 6.13 -2.28
CA SER A 95 -7.44 5.62 -1.20
C SER A 95 -8.07 4.28 -1.54
N LEU A 96 -8.12 3.40 -0.56
CA LEU A 96 -8.76 2.09 -0.65
C LEU A 96 -9.84 1.98 0.42
N THR A 97 -11.09 1.89 -0.02
CA THR A 97 -12.25 1.91 0.88
C THR A 97 -13.18 0.74 0.63
N LYS A 98 -13.97 0.41 1.64
CA LYS A 98 -15.09 -0.53 1.53
C LYS A 98 -16.41 0.23 1.52
N LYS A 99 -17.24 -0.04 0.51
CA LYS A 99 -18.64 0.36 0.50
C LYS A 99 -19.37 -0.31 1.65
N ASN A 100 -20.09 0.47 2.45
CA ASN A 100 -20.89 -0.01 3.55
C ASN A 100 -22.31 0.60 3.47
N LYS A 101 -23.25 0.08 4.25
CA LYS A 101 -24.61 0.64 4.38
C LYS A 101 -24.60 2.04 5.01
N SER A 102 -23.55 2.36 5.77
CA SER A 102 -23.33 3.71 6.32
C SER A 102 -22.90 4.69 5.23
N LYS A 103 -23.27 5.96 5.37
CA LYS A 103 -22.90 7.03 4.44
C LYS A 103 -21.39 7.26 4.34
N SER A 104 -20.62 6.90 5.38
CA SER A 104 -19.16 7.07 5.36
C SER A 104 -18.42 5.84 4.84
N PRO A 105 -17.48 6.02 3.88
CA PRO A 105 -16.60 4.94 3.46
C PRO A 105 -15.69 4.53 4.63
N LYS A 106 -15.45 3.22 4.78
CA LYS A 106 -14.50 2.69 5.77
C LYS A 106 -13.21 2.32 5.07
N GLU A 107 -12.08 2.61 5.69
CA GLU A 107 -10.76 2.16 5.22
C GLU A 107 -10.75 0.63 5.06
N ALA A 108 -10.16 0.20 3.96
CA ALA A 108 -9.95 -1.20 3.63
C ALA A 108 -8.47 -1.45 3.37
N ILE A 109 -8.05 -2.67 3.66
CA ILE A 109 -6.66 -3.09 3.50
C ILE A 109 -6.69 -4.38 2.69
N ILE A 110 -5.90 -4.44 1.63
CA ILE A 110 -5.70 -5.68 0.88
C ILE A 110 -4.35 -6.26 1.30
N SER A 111 -4.34 -7.53 1.69
CA SER A 111 -3.10 -8.28 1.82
C SER A 111 -2.59 -8.57 0.42
N LEU A 112 -1.40 -8.08 0.08
CA LEU A 112 -0.87 -8.13 -1.27
C LEU A 112 0.60 -8.51 -1.24
N ASN A 113 0.95 -9.62 -1.87
CA ASN A 113 2.28 -10.25 -1.73
C ASN A 113 2.62 -10.37 -0.22
N ASP A 114 3.79 -9.88 0.22
CA ASP A 114 4.21 -9.89 1.63
C ASP A 114 3.84 -8.61 2.40
N GLY A 115 2.99 -7.75 1.83
CA GLY A 115 2.64 -6.45 2.39
C GLY A 115 1.13 -6.15 2.45
N PHE A 116 0.81 -4.89 2.71
CA PHE A 116 -0.54 -4.40 2.90
C PHE A 116 -0.80 -3.14 2.07
N LEU A 117 -1.60 -3.29 1.03
CA LEU A 117 -2.06 -2.16 0.21
C LEU A 117 -3.19 -1.44 0.95
N CYS A 118 -2.94 -0.21 1.37
CA CYS A 118 -3.94 0.67 1.98
C CYS A 118 -3.54 2.15 1.85
N SER A 119 -4.46 3.05 2.19
CA SER A 119 -4.24 4.50 2.10
C SER A 119 -3.00 4.94 2.90
N PHE A 120 -2.71 4.29 4.03
CA PHE A 120 -1.53 4.59 4.85
C PHE A 120 -0.20 4.26 4.13
N THR A 121 -0.06 3.05 3.58
CA THR A 121 1.18 2.64 2.93
C THR A 121 1.43 3.41 1.64
N LEU A 122 0.37 3.67 0.87
CA LEU A 122 0.45 4.50 -0.34
C LEU A 122 0.82 5.95 -0.03
N LYS A 123 0.27 6.52 1.05
CA LYS A 123 0.63 7.86 1.49
C LYS A 123 2.11 7.96 1.88
N ARG A 124 2.67 6.95 2.56
CA ARG A 124 4.11 6.93 2.90
C ARG A 124 5.01 6.96 1.66
N ILE A 125 4.63 6.25 0.60
CA ILE A 125 5.37 6.25 -0.66
C ILE A 125 5.21 7.59 -1.39
N SER A 126 3.97 8.09 -1.50
CA SER A 126 3.65 9.34 -2.20
C SER A 126 4.26 10.58 -1.54
N ASP A 127 4.26 10.62 -0.21
CA ASP A 127 4.74 11.77 0.59
C ASP A 127 6.22 11.62 0.97
N PHE A 128 6.93 10.62 0.43
CA PHE A 128 8.33 10.41 0.73
C PHE A 128 9.17 11.61 0.26
N LYS A 129 10.10 12.05 1.11
CA LYS A 129 11.00 13.16 0.84
C LYS A 129 12.45 12.72 0.99
N LYS A 130 13.28 13.11 0.03
CA LYS A 130 14.72 12.88 0.11
C LYS A 130 15.33 13.68 1.26
N THR A 131 16.31 13.08 1.88
CA THR A 131 17.26 13.70 2.80
C THR A 131 18.63 13.76 2.13
N LYS A 132 19.67 14.11 2.89
CA LYS A 132 21.05 14.13 2.38
C LYS A 132 21.68 12.73 2.36
N ASP A 133 21.09 11.77 3.07
CA ASP A 133 21.62 10.41 3.20
C ASP A 133 20.93 9.47 2.20
N PHE A 134 21.54 9.37 1.02
CA PHE A 134 21.03 8.55 -0.08
C PHE A 134 20.78 7.09 0.32
N ASN A 135 21.71 6.47 1.07
CA ASN A 135 21.62 5.06 1.41
C ASN A 135 20.44 4.80 2.35
N LYS A 136 20.26 5.68 3.34
CA LYS A 136 19.13 5.62 4.25
C LYS A 136 17.80 5.83 3.55
N ASP A 137 17.74 6.80 2.63
CA ASP A 137 16.53 7.12 1.89
C ASP A 137 16.12 6.00 0.94
N ALA A 138 17.07 5.48 0.15
CA ALA A 138 16.83 4.38 -0.76
C ALA A 138 16.33 3.14 0.01
N TYR A 139 16.97 2.81 1.13
CA TYR A 139 16.53 1.72 1.99
C TYR A 139 15.13 1.94 2.55
N LEU A 140 14.84 3.15 3.06
CA LEU A 140 13.54 3.47 3.65
C LEU A 140 12.42 3.45 2.60
N LEU A 141 12.67 3.96 1.41
CA LEU A 141 11.72 3.94 0.30
C LEU A 141 11.45 2.50 -0.17
N ALA A 142 12.48 1.69 -0.36
CA ALA A 142 12.34 0.28 -0.72
C ALA A 142 11.49 -0.47 0.32
N LYS A 143 11.72 -0.17 1.61
CA LYS A 143 10.90 -0.68 2.71
C LYS A 143 9.44 -0.25 2.62
N HIS A 144 9.14 0.98 2.20
CA HIS A 144 7.76 1.43 2.00
C HIS A 144 7.06 0.69 0.87
N PHE A 145 7.75 0.41 -0.25
CA PHE A 145 7.22 -0.44 -1.32
C PHE A 145 6.92 -1.86 -0.85
N LEU A 146 7.86 -2.48 -0.11
CA LEU A 146 7.68 -3.79 0.48
C LEU A 146 6.48 -3.83 1.45
N GLU A 147 6.38 -2.85 2.36
CA GLU A 147 5.26 -2.73 3.30
C GLU A 147 3.91 -2.54 2.60
N ALA A 148 3.90 -1.87 1.44
CA ALA A 148 2.70 -1.71 0.60
C ALA A 148 2.34 -2.98 -0.19
N GLY A 149 3.23 -3.98 -0.21
CA GLY A 149 3.07 -5.17 -1.02
C GLY A 149 3.34 -4.95 -2.51
N LEU A 150 3.94 -3.82 -2.89
CA LEU A 150 4.12 -3.43 -4.28
C LEU A 150 5.51 -3.84 -4.77
N PRO A 151 5.62 -4.90 -5.60
CA PRO A 151 6.88 -5.28 -6.19
C PRO A 151 7.30 -4.19 -7.19
N ILE A 152 8.58 -3.79 -7.14
CA ILE A 152 9.13 -2.78 -8.05
C ILE A 152 10.48 -3.28 -8.56
N SER A 153 10.66 -3.24 -9.89
CA SER A 153 11.94 -3.55 -10.51
C SER A 153 12.99 -2.50 -10.16
N GLN A 154 14.27 -2.87 -10.16
CA GLN A 154 15.37 -1.93 -9.91
C GLN A 154 15.32 -0.68 -10.80
N GLU A 155 15.05 -0.85 -12.10
CA GLU A 155 14.95 0.26 -13.06
C GLU A 155 13.84 1.25 -12.69
N LEU A 156 12.61 0.77 -12.52
CA LEU A 156 11.49 1.60 -12.07
C LEU A 156 11.74 2.23 -10.70
N PHE A 157 12.45 1.55 -9.79
CA PHE A 157 12.79 2.11 -8.50
C PHE A 157 13.75 3.29 -8.63
N VAL A 158 14.78 3.18 -9.46
CA VAL A 158 15.72 4.27 -9.75
C VAL A 158 14.98 5.44 -10.40
N LEU A 159 14.14 5.18 -11.40
CA LEU A 159 13.33 6.21 -12.06
C LEU A 159 12.38 6.91 -11.09
N PHE A 160 11.67 6.14 -10.26
CA PHE A 160 10.81 6.66 -9.22
C PHE A 160 11.59 7.56 -8.26
N TYR A 161 12.76 7.08 -7.80
CA TYR A 161 13.61 7.82 -6.87
C TYR A 161 14.10 9.13 -7.48
N GLN A 162 14.56 9.14 -8.73
CA GLN A 162 15.03 10.34 -9.42
C GLN A 162 13.94 11.41 -9.53
N GLN A 163 12.69 11.00 -9.71
CA GLN A 163 11.52 11.90 -9.85
C GLN A 163 10.99 12.48 -8.54
N LEU A 164 11.46 11.99 -7.39
CA LEU A 164 11.12 12.58 -6.10
C LEU A 164 11.78 13.96 -5.95
N LYS A 165 11.00 14.92 -5.45
CA LYS A 165 11.47 16.26 -5.09
C LYS A 165 12.23 16.26 -3.77
#